data_AF-A0A1B9KG01-F1
#
_entry.id   AF-A0A1B9KG01-F1
#
_cell.length_a   1.000
_cell.length_b   1.000
_cell.length_c   1.000
_cell.angle_alpha   90.00
_cell.angle_beta   90.00
_cell.angle_gamma   90.00
#
_symmetry.space_group_name_H-M   'P 1'
#
loop_
_entity.id
_entity.type
_entity.pdbx_description
1 polymer ?
#
loop_
_entity_poly.entity_id
_entity_poly.type
_entity_poly.pdbx_seq_one_letter_code
_entity_poly.pdbx_strand_id
1 'polypeptide(L)'
;MKTVLSIQSNVVYGYAGNKVSTLTMQLQGVEVMPIHTVQLSSNTVYPDYDGIVLGAQQITRIVNSLEKIGVLASIDAIISGYIGLAEQGEEILEAVKKIKFYNPNAIYVCDPVMGGDINKGSSLPQNIIDFFTKQAIKQADYITPNLLELQILSNLEIKSFNDVLKAIKILQNQPIQAILVKNLLHAGKTTELFEMILATPSQSYHLARPLYDFPHRPLGVGDLICSLFTAHLVNGQSQLTAFELAANAANHVLDITKQQNARELAIIDAQQWINNPDLQYRGTELVL
;
A
#
# COMPACT_ATOMS: atom_id res chain seq x y z
N MET A 1 -20.88 -1.11 -8.88
CA MET A 1 -20.05 -0.99 -7.66
C MET A 1 -18.79 -1.80 -7.91
N LYS A 2 -17.62 -1.27 -7.59
CA LYS A 2 -16.33 -1.96 -7.77
C LYS A 2 -16.03 -2.84 -6.57
N THR A 3 -15.29 -3.93 -6.78
CA THR A 3 -14.95 -4.90 -5.72
C THR A 3 -13.45 -5.12 -5.63
N VAL A 4 -12.91 -5.08 -4.41
CA VAL A 4 -11.49 -5.32 -4.12
C VAL A 4 -11.34 -6.48 -3.15
N LEU A 5 -10.52 -7.47 -3.51
CA LEU A 5 -10.05 -8.49 -2.58
C LEU A 5 -8.79 -7.98 -1.87
N SER A 6 -8.89 -7.71 -0.57
CA SER A 6 -7.80 -7.11 0.21
C SER A 6 -7.14 -8.15 1.13
N ILE A 7 -5.93 -8.60 0.78
CA ILE A 7 -5.18 -9.64 1.49
C ILE A 7 -4.03 -9.00 2.28
N GLN A 8 -4.31 -8.62 3.53
CA GLN A 8 -3.40 -7.83 4.37
C GLN A 8 -3.58 -8.21 5.85
N SER A 9 -2.71 -7.70 6.73
CA SER A 9 -2.88 -7.83 8.18
C SER A 9 -4.16 -7.18 8.69
N ASN A 10 -4.59 -7.51 9.90
CA ASN A 10 -5.64 -6.78 10.63
C ASN A 10 -5.25 -6.60 12.10
N VAL A 11 -5.67 -5.48 12.68
CA VAL A 11 -5.48 -5.17 14.11
C VAL A 11 -6.83 -4.88 14.77
N VAL A 12 -7.00 -5.27 16.04
CA VAL A 12 -8.22 -4.99 16.80
C VAL A 12 -8.21 -3.56 17.34
N TYR A 13 -7.10 -3.12 17.92
CA TYR A 13 -6.87 -1.75 18.40
C TYR A 13 -5.92 -1.00 17.47
N GLY A 14 -6.22 0.28 17.22
CA GLY A 14 -5.49 1.12 16.28
C GLY A 14 -5.79 0.84 14.81
N TYR A 15 -4.90 1.29 13.93
CA TYR A 15 -5.07 1.22 12.48
C TYR A 15 -3.82 0.69 11.77
N ALA A 16 -3.97 -0.45 11.08
CA ALA A 16 -2.99 -1.02 10.17
C ALA A 16 -3.67 -2.05 9.24
N GLY A 17 -3.11 -2.25 8.04
CA GLY A 17 -3.57 -3.23 7.06
C GLY A 17 -5.05 -3.08 6.73
N ASN A 18 -5.79 -4.19 6.72
CA ASN A 18 -7.21 -4.26 6.40
C ASN A 18 -8.10 -3.38 7.28
N LYS A 19 -7.69 -3.03 8.51
CA LYS A 19 -8.47 -2.10 9.33
C LYS A 19 -8.48 -0.68 8.76
N VAL A 20 -7.40 -0.30 8.07
CA VAL A 20 -7.32 0.93 7.28
C VAL A 20 -8.03 0.73 5.95
N SER A 21 -7.55 -0.24 5.16
CA SER A 21 -7.93 -0.40 3.77
C SER A 21 -9.42 -0.67 3.55
N THR A 22 -10.04 -1.47 4.43
CA THR A 22 -11.47 -1.80 4.30
C THR A 22 -12.32 -0.54 4.41
N LEU A 23 -12.13 0.23 5.49
CA LEU A 23 -12.92 1.42 5.74
C LEU A 23 -12.69 2.50 4.69
N THR A 24 -11.44 2.77 4.32
CA THR A 24 -11.09 3.87 3.41
C THR A 24 -11.62 3.62 2.00
N MET A 25 -11.55 2.38 1.51
CA MET A 25 -12.11 2.01 0.21
C MET A 25 -13.65 1.97 0.24
N GLN A 26 -14.26 1.52 1.34
CA GLN A 26 -15.73 1.55 1.49
C GLN A 26 -16.28 2.98 1.52
N LEU A 27 -15.58 3.92 2.17
CA LEU A 27 -15.90 5.35 2.11
C LEU A 27 -15.81 5.90 0.68
N GLN A 28 -15.00 5.29 -0.19
CA GLN A 28 -14.88 5.58 -1.62
C GLN A 28 -15.88 4.79 -2.51
N GLY A 29 -16.88 4.15 -1.90
CA GLY A 29 -17.92 3.41 -2.63
C GLY A 29 -17.45 2.10 -3.27
N VAL A 30 -16.36 1.51 -2.76
CA VAL A 30 -15.79 0.24 -3.21
C VAL A 30 -16.13 -0.86 -2.21
N GLU A 31 -16.67 -1.98 -2.70
CA GLU A 31 -16.88 -3.18 -1.89
C GLU A 31 -15.52 -3.84 -1.59
N VAL A 32 -15.30 -4.24 -0.35
CA VAL A 32 -14.04 -4.84 0.07
C VAL A 32 -14.29 -6.22 0.64
N MET A 33 -13.63 -7.21 0.07
CA MET A 33 -13.56 -8.58 0.57
C MET A 33 -12.22 -8.76 1.31
N PRO A 34 -12.14 -8.53 2.63
CA PRO A 34 -10.87 -8.62 3.34
C PRO A 34 -10.54 -10.07 3.71
N ILE A 35 -9.32 -10.50 3.39
CA ILE A 35 -8.70 -11.70 3.95
C ILE A 35 -7.58 -11.23 4.89
N HIS A 36 -7.72 -11.53 6.18
CA HIS A 36 -6.75 -11.11 7.19
C HIS A 36 -5.60 -12.11 7.29
N THR A 37 -4.40 -11.72 6.84
CA THR A 37 -3.18 -12.56 6.90
C THR A 37 -2.72 -12.82 8.33
N VAL A 38 -3.02 -11.87 9.22
CA VAL A 38 -2.90 -11.96 10.68
C VAL A 38 -4.06 -11.21 11.31
N GLN A 39 -4.44 -11.57 12.53
CA GLN A 39 -5.31 -10.78 13.39
C GLN A 39 -4.61 -10.55 14.72
N LEU A 40 -4.15 -9.31 14.94
CA LEU A 40 -3.40 -8.92 16.13
C LEU A 40 -4.25 -8.03 17.04
N SER A 41 -3.95 -8.02 18.34
CA SER A 41 -4.58 -7.14 19.33
C SER A 41 -4.33 -5.67 19.00
N SER A 42 -3.12 -5.34 18.58
CA SER A 42 -2.66 -4.00 18.19
C SER A 42 -1.54 -4.12 17.16
N ASN A 43 -1.13 -2.99 16.59
CA ASN A 43 0.04 -2.95 15.71
C ASN A 43 1.37 -3.10 16.50
N THR A 44 2.47 -3.29 15.76
CA THR A 44 3.78 -3.65 16.33
C THR A 44 4.56 -2.48 16.93
N VAL A 45 4.03 -1.25 16.94
CA VAL A 45 4.66 -0.14 17.68
C VAL A 45 4.33 -0.17 19.17
N TYR A 46 3.35 -0.98 19.59
CA TYR A 46 3.11 -1.23 21.00
C TYR A 46 4.08 -2.30 21.52
N PRO A 47 4.58 -2.16 22.76
CA PRO A 47 5.55 -3.09 23.33
C PRO A 47 4.96 -4.50 23.48
N ASP A 48 3.68 -4.59 23.84
CA ASP A 48 2.95 -5.83 23.98
C ASP A 48 1.83 -5.89 22.95
N TYR A 49 1.80 -7.00 22.21
CA TYR A 49 0.70 -7.37 21.34
C TYR A 49 0.66 -8.90 21.21
N ASP A 50 -0.52 -9.44 20.92
CA ASP A 50 -0.72 -10.87 20.72
C ASP A 50 -1.72 -11.09 19.57
N GLY A 51 -1.81 -12.30 19.04
CA GLY A 51 -2.79 -12.60 18.01
C GLY A 51 -2.55 -13.91 17.29
N ILE A 52 -3.20 -14.02 16.13
CA ILE A 52 -3.15 -15.21 15.29
C ILE A 52 -2.60 -14.86 13.92
N VAL A 53 -1.87 -15.82 13.36
CA VAL A 53 -1.41 -15.80 11.98
C VAL A 53 -2.28 -16.75 11.17
N LEU A 54 -2.78 -16.29 10.03
CA LEU A 54 -3.58 -17.14 9.14
C LEU A 54 -2.69 -18.25 8.58
N GLY A 55 -2.98 -19.50 8.93
CA GLY A 55 -2.13 -20.63 8.55
C GLY A 55 -2.06 -20.83 7.03
N ALA A 56 -1.09 -21.65 6.61
CA ALA A 56 -0.93 -22.03 5.22
C ALA A 56 -2.21 -22.67 4.63
N GLN A 57 -2.39 -22.50 3.33
CA GLN A 57 -3.51 -22.92 2.49
C GLN A 57 -4.85 -22.22 2.78
N GLN A 58 -4.96 -21.41 3.82
CA GLN A 58 -6.24 -20.80 4.18
C GLN A 58 -6.69 -19.72 3.19
N ILE A 59 -5.77 -18.93 2.63
CA ILE A 59 -6.09 -17.93 1.60
C ILE A 59 -6.62 -18.66 0.36
N THR A 60 -5.93 -19.72 -0.06
CA THR A 60 -6.36 -20.56 -1.19
C THR A 60 -7.72 -21.21 -0.94
N ARG A 61 -7.98 -21.72 0.27
CA ARG A 61 -9.28 -22.31 0.62
C ARG A 61 -10.42 -21.30 0.55
N ILE A 62 -10.20 -20.08 1.04
CA ILE A 62 -11.18 -18.99 0.98
C ILE A 62 -11.45 -18.64 -0.48
N VAL A 63 -10.41 -18.38 -1.28
CA VAL A 63 -10.56 -18.01 -2.70
C VAL A 63 -11.22 -19.12 -3.52
N ASN A 64 -10.90 -20.39 -3.27
CA ASN A 64 -11.58 -21.53 -3.90
C ASN A 64 -13.06 -21.62 -3.51
N SER A 65 -13.43 -21.16 -2.32
CA SER A 65 -14.83 -21.11 -1.90
C SER A 65 -15.57 -19.95 -2.58
N LEU A 66 -14.90 -18.80 -2.76
CA LEU A 66 -15.40 -17.67 -3.56
C LEU A 66 -15.59 -18.05 -5.04
N GLU A 67 -14.70 -18.86 -5.59
CA GLU A 67 -14.84 -19.44 -6.94
C GLU A 67 -16.12 -20.27 -7.07
N LYS A 68 -16.38 -21.17 -6.10
CA LYS A 68 -17.55 -22.06 -6.14
C LYS A 68 -18.88 -21.31 -6.09
N ILE A 69 -18.93 -20.13 -5.46
CA ILE A 69 -20.13 -19.28 -5.45
C ILE A 69 -20.16 -18.28 -6.61
N GLY A 70 -19.19 -18.32 -7.54
CA GLY A 70 -19.21 -17.59 -8.80
C GLY A 70 -18.83 -16.11 -8.71
N VAL A 71 -18.19 -15.64 -7.64
CA VAL A 71 -17.93 -14.19 -7.44
C VAL A 71 -16.59 -13.69 -7.97
N LEU A 72 -15.67 -14.56 -8.38
CA LEU A 72 -14.32 -14.13 -8.79
C LEU A 72 -14.30 -13.17 -9.99
N ALA A 73 -15.23 -13.33 -10.94
CA ALA A 73 -15.35 -12.43 -12.09
C ALA A 73 -15.79 -10.99 -11.70
N SER A 74 -16.31 -10.80 -10.49
CA SER A 74 -16.73 -9.49 -9.97
C SER A 74 -15.62 -8.71 -9.27
N ILE A 75 -14.45 -9.33 -9.03
CA ILE A 75 -13.31 -8.69 -8.36
C ILE A 75 -12.55 -7.85 -9.38
N ASP A 76 -12.51 -6.53 -9.17
CA ASP A 76 -11.85 -5.54 -10.02
C ASP A 76 -10.38 -5.32 -9.63
N ALA A 77 -10.02 -5.55 -8.36
CA ALA A 77 -8.62 -5.51 -7.94
C ALA A 77 -8.31 -6.47 -6.79
N ILE A 78 -7.04 -6.82 -6.70
CA ILE A 78 -6.42 -7.49 -5.56
C ILE A 78 -5.44 -6.50 -4.93
N ILE A 79 -5.47 -6.36 -3.61
CA ILE A 79 -4.43 -5.66 -2.84
C ILE A 79 -3.72 -6.69 -1.98
N SER A 80 -2.39 -6.67 -1.97
CA SER A 80 -1.59 -7.35 -0.95
C SER A 80 -0.77 -6.35 -0.14
N GLY A 81 -0.48 -6.72 1.10
CA GLY A 81 0.30 -5.92 2.03
C GLY A 81 1.13 -6.81 2.95
N TYR A 82 1.16 -6.49 4.24
CA TYR A 82 1.84 -7.31 5.23
C TYR A 82 1.37 -8.78 5.20
N ILE A 83 2.33 -9.70 5.13
CA ILE A 83 2.13 -11.15 5.28
C ILE A 83 2.87 -11.64 6.52
N GLY A 84 2.26 -12.57 7.25
CA GLY A 84 2.84 -13.16 8.46
C GLY A 84 3.72 -14.38 8.19
N LEU A 85 3.55 -15.03 7.03
CA LEU A 85 4.27 -16.23 6.60
C LEU A 85 4.60 -16.14 5.12
N ALA A 86 5.71 -16.74 4.68
CA ALA A 86 6.11 -16.70 3.28
C ALA A 86 5.15 -17.51 2.38
N GLU A 87 4.59 -18.60 2.91
CA GLU A 87 3.61 -19.46 2.25
C GLU A 87 2.36 -18.69 1.82
N GLN A 88 1.96 -17.68 2.61
CA GLN A 88 0.84 -16.80 2.24
C GLN A 88 1.11 -16.04 0.94
N GLY A 89 2.38 -15.72 0.65
CA GLY A 89 2.78 -15.04 -0.57
C GLY A 89 2.47 -15.87 -1.83
N GLU A 90 2.79 -17.16 -1.81
CA GLU A 90 2.47 -18.06 -2.93
C GLU A 90 0.96 -18.18 -3.14
N GLU A 91 0.19 -18.29 -2.05
CA GLU A 91 -1.27 -18.33 -2.12
C GLU A 91 -1.89 -17.03 -2.67
N ILE A 92 -1.29 -15.87 -2.36
CA ILE A 92 -1.69 -14.58 -2.94
C ILE A 92 -1.49 -14.59 -4.46
N LEU A 93 -0.37 -15.10 -4.96
CA LEU A 93 -0.11 -15.13 -6.40
C LEU A 93 -1.04 -16.10 -7.14
N GLU A 94 -1.37 -17.24 -6.53
CA GLU A 94 -2.39 -18.14 -7.08
C GLU A 94 -3.79 -17.49 -7.08
N ALA A 95 -4.14 -16.73 -6.05
CA ALA A 95 -5.37 -15.95 -6.03
C ALA A 95 -5.40 -14.89 -7.16
N VAL A 96 -4.31 -14.14 -7.35
CA VAL A 96 -4.17 -13.15 -8.43
C VAL A 96 -4.36 -13.82 -9.78
N LYS A 97 -3.66 -14.93 -10.04
CA LYS A 97 -3.75 -15.68 -11.31
C LYS A 97 -5.18 -16.17 -11.56
N LYS A 98 -5.82 -16.74 -10.54
CA LYS A 98 -7.20 -17.25 -10.66
C LYS A 98 -8.19 -16.11 -10.91
N ILE A 99 -8.09 -15.00 -10.18
CA ILE A 99 -8.98 -13.86 -10.37
C ILE A 99 -8.78 -13.24 -11.76
N LYS A 100 -7.53 -13.05 -12.21
CA LYS A 100 -7.24 -12.55 -13.57
C LYS A 100 -7.72 -13.50 -14.67
N PHE A 101 -7.83 -14.80 -14.41
CA PHE A 101 -8.45 -15.75 -15.35
C PHE A 101 -9.96 -15.47 -15.52
N TYR A 102 -10.69 -15.17 -14.44
CA TYR A 102 -12.12 -14.87 -14.51
C TYR A 102 -12.42 -13.41 -14.91
N ASN A 103 -11.56 -12.47 -14.51
CA ASN A 103 -11.62 -11.06 -14.89
C ASN A 103 -10.23 -10.60 -15.39
N PRO A 104 -9.95 -10.68 -16.70
CA PRO A 104 -8.67 -10.25 -17.28
C PRO A 104 -8.34 -8.77 -17.08
N ASN A 105 -9.33 -7.94 -16.72
CA ASN A 105 -9.13 -6.53 -16.42
C ASN A 105 -8.82 -6.27 -14.93
N ALA A 106 -8.88 -7.29 -14.07
CA ALA A 106 -8.56 -7.13 -12.66
C ALA A 106 -7.09 -6.72 -12.49
N ILE A 107 -6.84 -5.71 -11.65
CA ILE A 107 -5.48 -5.25 -11.35
C ILE A 107 -4.96 -5.84 -10.04
N TYR A 108 -3.65 -6.05 -9.95
CA TYR A 108 -2.97 -6.42 -8.70
C TYR A 108 -2.08 -5.27 -8.24
N VAL A 109 -2.41 -4.73 -7.05
CA VAL A 109 -1.63 -3.73 -6.33
C VAL A 109 -0.87 -4.40 -5.18
N CYS A 110 0.45 -4.41 -5.27
CA CYS A 110 1.31 -4.98 -4.24
C CYS A 110 1.91 -3.86 -3.37
N ASP A 111 1.53 -3.81 -2.09
CA ASP A 111 2.25 -3.02 -1.09
C ASP A 111 3.33 -3.91 -0.44
N PRO A 112 4.62 -3.73 -0.79
CA PRO A 112 5.68 -4.64 -0.38
C PRO A 112 6.12 -4.39 1.06
N VAL A 113 5.22 -4.56 2.04
CA VAL A 113 5.47 -4.23 3.45
C VAL A 113 6.57 -5.11 4.03
N MET A 114 7.78 -4.56 4.13
CA MET A 114 8.96 -5.27 4.63
C MET A 114 9.33 -4.88 6.06
N GLY A 115 8.69 -3.84 6.63
CA GLY A 115 9.05 -3.31 7.95
C GLY A 115 10.53 -2.88 8.06
N GLY A 116 10.93 -2.35 9.21
CA GLY A 116 12.34 -2.03 9.48
C GLY A 116 12.73 -0.58 9.21
N ASP A 117 14.04 -0.36 9.05
CA ASP A 117 14.67 0.96 8.94
C ASP A 117 15.61 0.99 7.74
N ILE A 118 15.60 2.08 6.96
CA ILE A 118 16.41 2.23 5.73
C ILE A 118 17.91 1.95 5.94
N ASN A 119 18.46 2.22 7.12
CA ASN A 119 19.87 2.00 7.44
C ASN A 119 20.15 0.61 8.03
N LYS A 120 19.13 -0.07 8.57
CA LYS A 120 19.27 -1.38 9.22
C LYS A 120 18.74 -2.54 8.36
N GLY A 121 17.97 -2.23 7.32
CA GLY A 121 17.26 -3.20 6.50
C GLY A 121 15.90 -3.59 7.08
N SER A 122 15.29 -4.59 6.44
CA SER A 122 13.99 -5.14 6.82
C SER A 122 14.06 -5.88 8.16
N SER A 123 12.98 -5.78 8.93
CA SER A 123 12.80 -6.55 10.17
C SER A 123 12.12 -7.90 9.94
N LEU A 124 11.81 -8.27 8.69
CA LEU A 124 11.12 -9.51 8.36
C LEU A 124 12.10 -10.63 7.99
N PRO A 125 11.67 -11.90 8.16
CA PRO A 125 12.39 -13.06 7.64
C PRO A 125 12.74 -12.96 6.15
N GLN A 126 13.92 -13.44 5.77
CA GLN A 126 14.44 -13.34 4.39
C GLN A 126 13.52 -13.99 3.34
N ASN A 127 12.82 -15.07 3.70
CA ASN A 127 11.87 -15.72 2.79
C ASN A 127 10.66 -14.83 2.43
N ILE A 128 10.23 -13.94 3.32
CA ILE A 128 9.18 -12.94 3.02
C ILE A 128 9.75 -11.83 2.13
N ILE A 129 10.98 -11.37 2.39
CA ILE A 129 11.66 -10.40 1.54
C ILE A 129 11.85 -10.97 0.12
N ASP A 130 12.27 -12.23 0.03
CA ASP A 130 12.45 -12.96 -1.22
C ASP A 130 11.14 -13.11 -2.00
N PHE A 131 10.02 -13.33 -1.32
CA PHE A 131 8.70 -13.34 -1.95
C PHE A 131 8.44 -12.02 -2.69
N PHE A 132 8.59 -10.88 -2.01
CA PHE A 132 8.34 -9.59 -2.64
C PHE A 132 9.34 -9.30 -3.77
N THR A 133 10.63 -9.46 -3.52
CA THR A 133 11.71 -9.12 -4.47
C THR A 133 11.80 -10.04 -5.68
N LYS A 134 11.48 -11.34 -5.53
CA LYS A 134 11.68 -12.33 -6.61
C LYS A 134 10.38 -12.77 -7.28
N GLN A 135 9.24 -12.64 -6.60
CA GLN A 135 7.96 -13.17 -7.07
C GLN A 135 6.90 -12.08 -7.24
N ALA A 136 6.54 -11.36 -6.18
CA ALA A 136 5.38 -10.46 -6.19
C ALA A 136 5.48 -9.35 -7.23
N ILE A 137 6.64 -8.68 -7.32
CA ILE A 137 6.84 -7.57 -8.27
C ILE A 137 6.71 -7.98 -9.75
N LYS A 138 6.90 -9.27 -10.08
CA LYS A 138 6.77 -9.77 -11.46
C LYS A 138 5.32 -9.95 -11.89
N GLN A 139 4.41 -10.03 -10.92
CA GLN A 139 2.98 -10.29 -11.14
C GLN A 139 2.12 -9.04 -10.88
N ALA A 140 2.68 -8.04 -10.21
CA ALA A 140 1.99 -6.81 -9.83
C ALA A 140 1.84 -5.86 -11.04
N ASP A 141 0.63 -5.31 -11.22
CA ASP A 141 0.40 -4.20 -12.15
C ASP A 141 0.85 -2.88 -11.51
N TYR A 142 0.73 -2.77 -10.19
CA TYR A 142 1.10 -1.59 -9.41
C TYR A 142 1.89 -2.01 -8.18
N ILE A 143 2.93 -1.25 -7.85
CA ILE A 143 3.63 -1.41 -6.56
C ILE A 143 3.65 -0.09 -5.81
N THR A 144 3.56 -0.16 -4.49
CA THR A 144 3.54 1.04 -3.64
C THR A 144 4.66 1.04 -2.60
N PRO A 145 5.96 0.94 -2.93
CA PRO A 145 7.02 0.86 -1.92
C PRO A 145 7.20 2.17 -1.13
N ASN A 146 7.65 2.09 0.12
CA ASN A 146 8.33 3.21 0.78
C ASN A 146 9.83 3.24 0.39
N LEU A 147 10.62 4.18 0.92
CA LEU A 147 12.05 4.29 0.58
C LEU A 147 12.86 3.02 0.87
N LEU A 148 12.62 2.36 2.01
CA LEU A 148 13.32 1.12 2.38
C LEU A 148 13.00 0.00 1.42
N GLU A 149 11.72 -0.17 1.13
CA GLU A 149 11.24 -1.20 0.21
C GLU A 149 11.74 -0.93 -1.19
N LEU A 150 11.79 0.33 -1.63
CA LEU A 150 12.36 0.73 -2.90
C LEU A 150 13.85 0.33 -3.00
N GLN A 151 14.66 0.63 -1.98
CA GLN A 151 16.07 0.25 -1.90
C GLN A 151 16.27 -1.27 -1.99
N ILE A 152 15.46 -2.03 -1.25
CA ILE A 152 15.52 -3.50 -1.25
C ILE A 152 15.12 -4.06 -2.62
N LEU A 153 14.00 -3.59 -3.18
CA LEU A 153 13.47 -4.08 -4.45
C LEU A 153 14.40 -3.77 -5.62
N SER A 154 14.99 -2.57 -5.65
CA SER A 154 15.93 -2.18 -6.71
C SER A 154 17.34 -2.71 -6.50
N ASN A 155 17.63 -3.26 -5.32
CA ASN A 155 18.98 -3.63 -4.89
C ASN A 155 20.00 -2.48 -5.10
N LEU A 156 19.58 -1.25 -4.76
CA LEU A 156 20.37 -0.03 -4.93
C LEU A 156 20.33 0.75 -3.63
N GLU A 157 21.49 1.12 -3.09
CA GLU A 157 21.56 2.01 -1.93
C GLU A 157 21.06 3.42 -2.30
N ILE A 158 20.10 3.95 -1.54
CA ILE A 158 19.44 5.22 -1.84
C ILE A 158 19.84 6.31 -0.83
N LYS A 159 20.65 7.26 -1.31
CA LYS A 159 21.18 8.38 -0.51
C LYS A 159 20.67 9.75 -0.96
N SER A 160 20.06 9.84 -2.14
CA SER A 160 19.66 11.11 -2.74
C SER A 160 18.41 10.96 -3.61
N PHE A 161 17.78 12.09 -3.95
CA PHE A 161 16.66 12.12 -4.88
C PHE A 161 17.00 11.49 -6.23
N ASN A 162 18.22 11.69 -6.72
CA ASN A 162 18.67 11.07 -7.97
C ASN A 162 18.75 9.53 -7.86
N ASP A 163 19.13 9.00 -6.69
CA ASP A 163 19.18 7.55 -6.49
C ASP A 163 17.78 6.94 -6.40
N VAL A 164 16.79 7.68 -5.87
CA VAL A 164 15.36 7.30 -5.95
C VAL A 164 14.95 7.11 -7.40
N LEU A 165 15.29 8.07 -8.28
CA LEU A 165 14.94 7.99 -9.70
C LEU A 165 15.62 6.81 -10.40
N LYS A 166 16.89 6.52 -10.09
CA LYS A 166 17.59 5.33 -10.59
C LYS A 166 16.94 4.04 -10.11
N ALA A 167 16.56 3.96 -8.83
CA ALA A 167 15.89 2.79 -8.26
C ALA A 167 14.54 2.53 -8.94
N ILE A 168 13.75 3.59 -9.15
CA ILE A 168 12.51 3.52 -9.94
C ILE A 168 12.79 2.99 -11.35
N LYS A 169 13.82 3.50 -12.02
CA LYS A 169 14.16 3.09 -13.38
C LYS A 169 14.55 1.60 -13.47
N ILE A 170 15.22 1.06 -12.45
CA ILE A 170 15.53 -0.37 -12.36
C ILE A 170 14.25 -1.19 -12.31
N LEU A 171 13.28 -0.77 -11.49
CA LEU A 171 12.01 -1.48 -11.31
C LEU A 171 11.07 -1.35 -12.53
N GLN A 172 11.19 -0.28 -13.32
CA GLN A 172 10.45 -0.11 -14.58
C GLN A 172 10.83 -1.14 -15.66
N ASN A 173 11.87 -1.96 -15.44
CA ASN A 173 12.16 -3.11 -16.31
C ASN A 173 11.19 -4.29 -16.10
N GLN A 174 10.39 -4.26 -15.03
CA GLN A 174 9.29 -5.19 -14.81
C GLN A 174 8.02 -4.68 -15.52
N PRO A 175 7.03 -5.54 -15.83
CA PRO A 175 5.77 -5.15 -16.48
C PRO A 175 4.80 -4.40 -15.54
N ILE A 176 5.30 -3.39 -14.82
CA ILE A 176 4.57 -2.59 -13.84
C ILE A 176 4.01 -1.34 -14.53
N GLN A 177 2.72 -1.10 -14.36
CA GLN A 177 1.99 0.04 -14.93
C GLN A 177 2.25 1.34 -14.15
N ALA A 178 2.45 1.28 -12.83
CA ALA A 178 3.00 2.39 -12.06
C ALA A 178 3.66 1.96 -10.75
N ILE A 179 4.65 2.75 -10.32
CA ILE A 179 5.36 2.65 -9.04
C ILE A 179 5.01 3.91 -8.24
N LEU A 180 4.31 3.74 -7.11
CA LEU A 180 4.02 4.83 -6.17
C LEU A 180 4.98 4.73 -4.98
N VAL A 181 6.00 5.57 -4.95
CA VAL A 181 6.91 5.67 -3.82
C VAL A 181 6.24 6.50 -2.72
N LYS A 182 5.80 5.83 -1.65
CA LYS A 182 4.91 6.40 -0.63
C LYS A 182 5.55 7.48 0.23
N ASN A 183 6.88 7.50 0.34
CA ASN A 183 7.64 8.46 1.14
C ASN A 183 9.11 8.43 0.73
N LEU A 184 9.72 9.59 0.49
CA LEU A 184 11.14 9.72 0.13
C LEU A 184 12.09 9.96 1.31
N LEU A 185 11.58 10.27 2.52
CA LEU A 185 12.38 10.52 3.73
C LEU A 185 13.60 11.43 3.45
N HIS A 186 14.81 11.00 3.85
CA HIS A 186 16.06 11.74 3.67
C HIS A 186 16.52 11.85 2.22
N ALA A 187 15.94 11.05 1.32
CA ALA A 187 16.25 11.06 -0.11
C ALA A 187 15.29 11.95 -0.92
N GLY A 188 14.41 12.72 -0.25
CA GLY A 188 13.61 13.76 -0.89
C GLY A 188 14.47 14.91 -1.44
N LYS A 189 13.83 15.85 -2.14
CA LYS A 189 14.44 17.14 -2.52
C LYS A 189 14.70 18.00 -1.29
N THR A 190 13.84 17.88 -0.27
CA THR A 190 14.01 18.44 1.07
C THR A 190 13.60 17.42 2.14
N THR A 191 14.14 17.58 3.35
CA THR A 191 13.74 16.80 4.54
C THR A 191 12.63 17.45 5.34
N GLU A 192 12.20 18.65 4.97
CA GLU A 192 11.17 19.44 5.68
C GLU A 192 9.74 19.06 5.27
N LEU A 193 9.58 18.37 4.14
CA LEU A 193 8.29 17.99 3.57
C LEU A 193 8.14 16.47 3.48
N PHE A 194 6.89 16.02 3.44
CA PHE A 194 6.57 14.65 3.10
C PHE A 194 6.47 14.55 1.58
N GLU A 195 7.46 13.89 0.97
CA GLU A 195 7.56 13.79 -0.49
C GLU A 195 7.22 12.39 -0.99
N MET A 196 6.58 12.33 -2.16
CA MET A 196 6.12 11.12 -2.82
C MET A 196 6.42 11.19 -4.33
N ILE A 197 6.54 10.03 -4.97
CA ILE A 197 6.67 9.95 -6.44
C ILE A 197 5.66 8.95 -6.98
N LEU A 198 4.97 9.32 -8.06
CA LEU A 198 4.30 8.38 -8.95
C LEU A 198 5.13 8.26 -10.23
N ALA A 199 5.60 7.07 -10.55
CA ALA A 199 6.31 6.80 -11.80
C ALA A 199 5.52 5.82 -12.66
N THR A 200 5.24 6.21 -13.89
CA THR A 200 4.61 5.41 -14.95
C THR A 200 5.63 5.12 -16.05
N PRO A 201 5.37 4.21 -17.00
CA PRO A 201 6.28 3.96 -18.12
C PRO A 201 6.62 5.20 -18.95
N SER A 202 5.69 6.16 -19.05
CA SER A 202 5.85 7.38 -19.86
C SER A 202 6.33 8.58 -19.04
N GLN A 203 5.81 8.75 -17.82
CA GLN A 203 6.00 9.98 -17.04
C GLN A 203 6.17 9.69 -15.55
N SER A 204 6.95 10.55 -14.87
CA SER A 204 7.02 10.57 -13.41
C SER A 204 6.54 11.90 -12.85
N TYR A 205 5.90 11.86 -11.68
CA TYR A 205 5.35 13.00 -10.98
C TYR A 205 5.85 13.01 -9.53
N HIS A 206 6.23 14.18 -9.04
CA HIS A 206 6.64 14.42 -7.67
C HIS A 206 5.58 15.25 -6.96
N LEU A 207 5.20 14.85 -5.75
CA LEU A 207 4.28 15.60 -4.90
C LEU A 207 4.93 15.78 -3.54
N ALA A 208 4.82 16.99 -2.99
CA ALA A 208 5.24 17.31 -1.64
C ALA A 208 4.06 17.92 -0.87
N ARG A 209 3.92 17.53 0.40
CA ARG A 209 2.91 18.04 1.34
C ARG A 209 3.55 18.25 2.72
N PRO A 210 2.90 18.95 3.66
CA PRO A 210 3.43 19.16 5.00
C PRO A 210 3.85 17.85 5.68
N LEU A 211 5.03 17.89 6.30
CA LEU A 211 5.50 16.84 7.19
C LEU A 211 5.06 17.19 8.61
N TYR A 212 4.33 16.27 9.24
CA TYR A 212 3.90 16.42 10.62
C TYR A 212 4.86 15.68 11.54
N ASP A 213 5.39 16.39 12.54
CA ASP A 213 6.17 15.78 13.61
C ASP A 213 5.24 15.14 14.64
N PHE A 214 5.47 13.87 14.95
CA PHE A 214 4.70 13.13 15.95
C PHE A 214 5.66 12.55 16.99
N PRO A 215 5.32 12.63 18.30
CA PRO A 215 6.10 11.93 19.33
C PRO A 215 6.26 10.43 19.03
N HIS A 216 5.21 9.84 18.45
CA HIS A 216 5.22 8.49 17.90
C HIS A 216 4.60 8.53 16.51
N ARG A 217 5.37 8.16 15.48
CA ARG A 217 4.87 8.14 14.10
C ARG A 217 3.67 7.16 14.00
N PRO A 218 2.50 7.61 13.52
CA PRO A 218 1.35 6.73 13.32
C PRO A 218 1.68 5.62 12.32
N LEU A 219 1.29 4.38 12.63
CA LEU A 219 1.27 3.31 11.64
C LEU A 219 0.03 3.41 10.74
N GLY A 220 0.05 2.70 9.61
CA GLY A 220 -1.10 2.61 8.70
C GLY A 220 -1.18 3.69 7.61
N VAL A 221 -0.29 4.69 7.61
CA VAL A 221 -0.27 5.74 6.55
C VAL A 221 0.01 5.13 5.18
N GLY A 222 0.90 4.14 5.11
CA GLY A 222 1.19 3.41 3.88
C GLY A 222 -0.03 2.65 3.35
N ASP A 223 -0.72 1.93 4.24
CA ASP A 223 -1.96 1.22 3.92
C ASP A 223 -3.06 2.19 3.44
N LEU A 224 -3.17 3.37 4.07
CA LEU A 224 -4.12 4.42 3.70
C LEU A 224 -3.85 4.92 2.28
N ILE A 225 -2.60 5.24 1.96
CA ILE A 225 -2.21 5.71 0.62
C ILE A 225 -2.46 4.61 -0.42
N CYS A 226 -2.04 3.38 -0.16
CA CYS A 226 -2.19 2.25 -1.08
C CYS A 226 -3.68 1.94 -1.36
N SER A 227 -4.50 1.88 -0.30
CA SER A 227 -5.93 1.59 -0.41
C SER A 227 -6.71 2.68 -1.16
N LEU A 228 -6.45 3.96 -0.87
CA LEU A 228 -7.10 5.06 -1.58
C LEU A 228 -6.65 5.16 -3.03
N PHE A 229 -5.35 4.99 -3.30
CA PHE A 229 -4.84 4.92 -4.67
C PHE A 229 -5.57 3.82 -5.45
N THR A 230 -5.70 2.64 -4.87
CA THR A 230 -6.41 1.51 -5.51
C THR A 230 -7.89 1.80 -5.72
N ALA A 231 -8.59 2.34 -4.72
CA ALA A 231 -10.00 2.70 -4.83
C ALA A 231 -10.25 3.70 -5.96
N HIS A 232 -9.42 4.74 -6.07
CA HIS A 232 -9.55 5.72 -7.14
C HIS A 232 -9.27 5.10 -8.52
N LEU A 233 -8.27 4.22 -8.64
CA LEU A 233 -7.99 3.51 -9.89
C LEU A 233 -9.18 2.64 -10.34
N VAL A 234 -9.73 1.81 -9.46
CA VAL A 234 -10.87 0.95 -9.84
C VAL A 234 -12.13 1.77 -10.14
N ASN A 235 -12.27 2.95 -9.54
CA ASN A 235 -13.33 3.91 -9.85
C ASN A 235 -13.06 4.73 -11.14
N GLY A 236 -12.03 4.40 -11.90
CA GLY A 236 -11.77 4.95 -13.24
C GLY A 236 -10.97 6.26 -13.25
N GLN A 237 -10.36 6.65 -12.12
CA GLN A 237 -9.46 7.79 -12.09
C GLN A 237 -8.14 7.47 -12.80
N SER A 238 -7.51 8.50 -13.37
CA SER A 238 -6.14 8.37 -13.90
C SER A 238 -5.15 8.05 -12.77
N GLN A 239 -3.99 7.47 -13.11
CA GLN A 239 -2.94 7.19 -12.14
C GLN A 239 -2.48 8.45 -11.41
N LEU A 240 -2.32 9.58 -12.12
CA LEU A 240 -1.97 10.87 -11.51
C LEU A 240 -3.07 11.37 -10.57
N THR A 241 -4.33 11.33 -10.99
CA THR A 241 -5.45 11.78 -10.15
C THR A 241 -5.60 10.92 -8.90
N ALA A 242 -5.48 9.60 -9.04
CA ALA A 242 -5.51 8.67 -7.90
C ALA A 242 -4.37 8.94 -6.91
N PHE A 243 -3.16 9.24 -7.41
CA PHE A 243 -2.01 9.61 -6.60
C PHE A 243 -2.23 10.91 -5.82
N GLU A 244 -2.73 11.95 -6.49
CA GLU A 244 -3.02 13.24 -5.85
C GLU A 244 -4.11 13.11 -4.79
N LEU A 245 -5.22 12.44 -5.10
CA LEU A 245 -6.33 12.22 -4.17
C LEU A 245 -5.88 11.45 -2.93
N ALA A 246 -5.13 10.35 -3.11
CA ALA A 246 -4.61 9.57 -1.99
C ALA A 246 -3.64 10.38 -1.11
N ALA A 247 -2.76 11.18 -1.72
CA ALA A 247 -1.81 12.02 -0.98
C ALA A 247 -2.51 13.12 -0.16
N ASN A 248 -3.52 13.78 -0.73
CA ASN A 248 -4.27 14.83 -0.04
C ASN A 248 -5.16 14.26 1.08
N ALA A 249 -5.87 13.16 0.83
CA ALA A 249 -6.65 12.49 1.87
C ALA A 249 -5.77 12.06 3.05
N ALA A 250 -4.61 11.44 2.77
CA ALA A 250 -3.64 11.09 3.81
C ALA A 250 -3.12 12.31 4.58
N ASN A 251 -2.96 13.47 3.91
CA ASN A 251 -2.60 14.71 4.57
C ASN A 251 -3.65 15.14 5.60
N HIS A 252 -4.94 15.16 5.22
CA HIS A 252 -6.02 15.53 6.12
C HIS A 252 -6.14 14.58 7.32
N VAL A 253 -5.99 13.27 7.10
CA VAL A 253 -5.97 12.31 8.22
C VAL A 253 -4.83 12.62 9.19
N LEU A 254 -3.63 12.91 8.69
CA LEU A 254 -2.48 13.24 9.52
C LEU A 254 -2.62 14.58 10.25
N ASP A 255 -3.19 15.59 9.60
CA ASP A 255 -3.48 16.89 10.20
C ASP A 255 -4.42 16.74 11.40
N ILE A 256 -5.54 16.05 11.22
CA ILE A 256 -6.52 15.78 12.28
C ILE A 256 -5.87 14.94 13.39
N THR A 257 -5.12 13.89 13.03
CA THR A 257 -4.38 13.06 14.00
C THR A 257 -3.43 13.92 14.85
N LYS A 258 -2.74 14.90 14.24
CA LYS A 258 -1.84 15.82 14.93
C LYS A 258 -2.59 16.80 15.83
N GLN A 259 -3.68 17.38 15.36
CA GLN A 259 -4.50 18.33 16.12
C GLN A 259 -5.10 17.69 17.37
N GLN A 260 -5.47 16.41 17.29
CA GLN A 260 -5.96 15.63 18.43
C GLN A 260 -4.85 15.13 19.36
N ASN A 261 -3.57 15.31 18.98
CA ASN A 261 -2.42 14.68 19.62
C ASN A 261 -2.61 13.16 19.80
N ALA A 262 -3.24 12.53 18.81
CA ALA A 262 -3.56 11.11 18.83
C ALA A 262 -2.35 10.27 18.39
N ARG A 263 -2.22 9.08 18.98
CA ARG A 263 -1.21 8.09 18.58
C ARG A 263 -1.61 7.32 17.33
N GLU A 264 -2.90 7.02 17.23
CA GLU A 264 -3.49 6.26 16.11
C GLU A 264 -4.06 7.22 15.07
N LEU A 265 -4.13 6.78 13.81
CA LEU A 265 -4.71 7.58 12.74
C LEU A 265 -6.17 7.93 13.03
N ALA A 266 -6.53 9.21 12.93
CA ALA A 266 -7.88 9.72 13.12
C ALA A 266 -8.78 9.46 11.90
N ILE A 267 -8.79 8.22 11.37
CA ILE A 267 -9.47 7.86 10.10
C ILE A 267 -10.98 8.14 10.17
N ILE A 268 -11.62 7.79 11.28
CA ILE A 268 -13.06 7.97 11.47
C ILE A 268 -13.41 9.47 11.53
N ASP A 269 -12.64 10.26 12.27
CA ASP A 269 -12.88 11.70 12.38
C ASP A 269 -12.57 12.43 11.06
N ALA A 270 -11.62 11.90 10.28
CA ALA A 270 -11.26 12.41 8.97
C ALA A 270 -12.09 11.85 7.80
N GLN A 271 -13.15 11.07 8.06
CA GLN A 271 -13.89 10.34 7.01
C GLN A 271 -14.43 11.23 5.89
N GLN A 272 -14.82 12.47 6.20
CA GLN A 272 -15.31 13.43 5.19
C GLN A 272 -14.22 13.78 4.17
N TRP A 273 -12.97 13.91 4.63
CA TRP A 273 -11.81 14.21 3.81
C TRP A 273 -11.30 12.99 3.07
N ILE A 274 -11.53 11.80 3.63
CA ILE A 274 -11.30 10.56 2.91
C ILE A 274 -12.27 10.46 1.74
N ASN A 275 -13.56 10.78 1.93
CA ASN A 275 -14.58 10.71 0.90
C ASN A 275 -14.39 11.80 -0.19
N ASN A 276 -14.14 13.04 0.23
CA ASN A 276 -13.97 14.20 -0.66
C ASN A 276 -12.75 15.03 -0.21
N PRO A 277 -11.52 14.63 -0.56
CA PRO A 277 -10.32 15.39 -0.18
C PRO A 277 -10.21 16.69 -0.97
N ASP A 278 -9.81 17.77 -0.31
CA ASP A 278 -9.40 18.99 -1.00
C ASP A 278 -8.09 18.72 -1.75
N LEU A 279 -8.08 18.96 -3.05
CA LEU A 279 -6.91 18.74 -3.90
C LEU A 279 -5.95 19.94 -3.85
N GLN A 280 -5.36 20.15 -2.66
CA GLN A 280 -4.42 21.24 -2.40
C GLN A 280 -3.03 20.98 -2.99
N TYR A 281 -2.55 19.73 -2.90
CA TYR A 281 -1.23 19.33 -3.38
C TYR A 281 -1.34 18.57 -4.70
N ARG A 282 -0.55 18.99 -5.70
CA ARG A 282 -0.58 18.43 -7.06
C ARG A 282 0.76 17.79 -7.42
N GLY A 283 0.70 16.77 -8.27
CA GLY A 283 1.88 16.14 -8.84
C GLY A 283 2.51 17.07 -9.87
N THR A 284 3.77 17.44 -9.63
CA THR A 284 4.57 18.17 -10.61
C THR A 284 5.34 17.17 -11.46
N GLU A 285 5.23 17.29 -12.77
CA GLU A 285 5.95 16.47 -13.72
C GLU A 285 7.47 16.56 -13.50
N LEU A 286 8.13 15.42 -13.42
CA LEU A 286 9.59 15.32 -13.39
C LEU A 286 10.11 15.22 -14.83
N VAL A 287 10.92 16.18 -15.24
CA VAL A 287 11.71 16.08 -16.47
C VAL A 287 12.95 15.26 -16.14
N LEU A 288 12.97 14.00 -16.57
CA LEU A 288 14.04 13.03 -16.35
C LEU A 288 15.07 13.04 -17.48
#